data_AF-A0A7W5AIH7-F1
#
_entry.id   AF-A0A7W5AIH7-F1
#
_cell.length_a   1.000
_cell.length_b   1.000
_cell.length_c   1.000
_cell.angle_alpha   90.00
_cell.angle_beta   90.00
_cell.angle_gamma   90.00
#
_symmetry.space_group_name_H-M   'P 1'
#
loop_
_entity.id
_entity.type
_entity.pdbx_description
1 polymer ?
#
loop_
_entity_poly.entity_id
_entity_poly.type
_entity_poly.pdbx_seq_one_letter_code
_entity_poly.pdbx_strand_id
1 'polypeptide(L)'
;MPKRAGVTLAGHGEVVAFGCAGVVGFGRSGVAVIGCGEVLGFGRSEVVVFGCSGVAVIGCGEAVVFGRAEAVAFGCGEVFVFVFGCGEVLVAGRAGVALSGRGGVVVSERSPALLAGARPAD
;
A
#
# COMPACT_ATOMS: atom_id res chain seq x y z
N MET A 1 -2.10 22.66 13.55
CA MET A 1 -2.31 21.20 13.39
C MET A 1 -3.09 21.00 12.10
N PRO A 2 -2.56 20.31 11.06
CA PRO A 2 -3.37 20.02 9.89
C PRO A 2 -4.51 19.09 10.31
N LYS A 3 -5.76 19.47 10.00
CA LYS A 3 -6.92 18.62 10.23
C LYS A 3 -6.74 17.36 9.39
N ARG A 4 -6.53 16.20 10.04
CA ARG A 4 -6.56 14.92 9.34
C ARG A 4 -8.00 14.63 8.96
N ALA A 5 -8.29 14.58 7.67
CA ALA A 5 -9.58 14.10 7.19
C ALA A 5 -9.56 12.56 7.25
N GLY A 6 -10.49 11.96 7.98
CA GLY A 6 -10.70 10.52 8.03
C GLY A 6 -11.83 10.14 7.08
N VAL A 7 -11.58 9.26 6.12
CA VAL A 7 -12.61 8.76 5.20
C VAL A 7 -12.71 7.25 5.35
N THR A 8 -13.90 6.76 5.69
CA THR A 8 -14.18 5.32 5.76
C THR A 8 -15.23 4.97 4.72
N LEU A 9 -14.91 3.99 3.88
CA LEU A 9 -15.83 3.41 2.90
C LEU A 9 -16.07 1.94 3.23
N ALA A 10 -17.31 1.49 3.05
CA ALA A 10 -17.65 0.07 3.13
C ALA A 10 -18.56 -0.31 1.96
N GLY A 11 -18.23 -1.42 1.28
CA GLY A 11 -19.00 -1.95 0.16
C GLY A 11 -18.28 -1.78 -1.18
N HIS A 12 -18.99 -1.22 -2.16
CA HIS A 12 -18.45 -0.86 -3.47
C HIS A 12 -18.34 0.66 -3.56
N GLY A 13 -17.11 1.19 -3.61
CA GLY A 13 -16.92 2.64 -3.64
C GLY A 13 -15.50 3.04 -3.97
N GLU A 14 -15.37 4.25 -4.49
CA GLU A 14 -14.08 4.88 -4.78
C GLU A 14 -13.96 6.17 -3.95
N VAL A 15 -12.79 6.40 -3.37
CA VAL A 15 -12.47 7.65 -2.67
C VAL A 15 -11.17 8.22 -3.19
N VAL A 16 -11.21 9.53 -3.43
CA VAL A 16 -10.03 10.34 -3.70
C VAL A 16 -9.87 11.34 -2.56
N ALA A 17 -8.74 11.30 -1.87
CA ALA A 17 -8.41 12.22 -0.80
C ALA A 17 -7.16 13.06 -1.14
N PHE A 18 -7.22 14.35 -0.81
CA PHE A 18 -6.11 15.29 -1.02
C PHE A 18 -5.62 15.84 0.31
N GLY A 19 -4.31 16.01 0.43
CA GLY A 19 -3.66 16.56 1.62
C GLY A 19 -3.37 15.50 2.68
N CYS A 20 -3.52 15.87 3.96
CA CYS A 20 -3.26 14.94 5.06
C CYS A 20 -4.51 14.13 5.41
N ALA A 21 -4.62 12.89 4.96
CA ALA A 21 -5.82 12.08 5.11
C ALA A 21 -5.54 10.63 5.54
N GLY A 22 -6.42 10.08 6.37
CA GLY A 22 -6.49 8.65 6.67
C GLY A 22 -7.68 8.05 5.94
N VAL A 23 -7.47 7.02 5.12
CA VAL A 23 -8.55 6.36 4.37
C VAL A 23 -8.62 4.89 4.72
N VAL A 24 -9.82 4.41 5.04
CA VAL A 24 -10.09 3.00 5.32
C VAL A 24 -11.18 2.50 4.38
N GLY A 25 -10.86 1.52 3.54
CA GLY A 25 -11.80 0.87 2.62
C GLY A 25 -12.08 -0.57 3.02
N PHE A 26 -13.35 -0.95 3.07
CA PHE A 26 -13.79 -2.34 3.26
C PHE A 26 -14.55 -2.85 2.03
N GLY A 27 -14.29 -4.10 1.65
CA GLY A 27 -15.02 -4.79 0.59
C GLY A 27 -14.32 -4.63 -0.76
N ARG A 28 -15.01 -4.09 -1.76
CA ARG A 28 -14.44 -3.83 -3.08
C ARG A 28 -14.28 -2.34 -3.29
N SER A 29 -13.16 -1.79 -2.86
CA SER A 29 -12.92 -0.34 -2.82
C SER A 29 -11.70 0.11 -3.60
N GLY A 30 -11.83 1.24 -4.30
CA GLY A 30 -10.73 1.99 -4.90
C GLY A 30 -10.36 3.19 -4.02
N VAL A 31 -9.08 3.36 -3.68
CA VAL A 31 -8.63 4.47 -2.85
C VAL A 31 -7.44 5.16 -3.52
N ALA A 32 -7.58 6.44 -3.79
CA ALA A 32 -6.50 7.30 -4.25
C ALA A 32 -6.20 8.39 -3.21
N VAL A 33 -4.95 8.51 -2.77
CA VAL A 33 -4.52 9.56 -1.84
C VAL A 33 -3.35 10.34 -2.41
N ILE A 34 -3.47 11.66 -2.44
CA ILE A 34 -2.41 12.57 -2.87
C ILE A 34 -2.04 13.46 -1.68
N GLY A 35 -0.88 13.21 -1.07
CA GLY A 35 -0.38 13.95 0.09
C GLY A 35 0.29 13.05 1.12
N CYS A 36 0.11 13.37 2.40
CA CYS A 36 0.68 12.58 3.50
C CYS A 36 -0.44 11.82 4.21
N GLY A 37 -0.38 10.50 4.33
CA GLY A 37 -1.56 9.78 4.81
C GLY A 37 -1.37 8.33 5.17
N GLU A 38 -2.42 7.73 5.69
CA GLU A 38 -2.47 6.31 6.01
C GLU A 38 -3.64 5.70 5.25
N VAL A 39 -3.39 4.64 4.48
CA VAL A 39 -4.42 3.95 3.71
C VAL A 39 -4.51 2.51 4.13
N LEU A 40 -5.69 2.08 4.57
CA LEU A 40 -6.01 0.69 4.87
C LEU A 40 -7.08 0.19 3.90
N GLY A 41 -6.79 -0.89 3.19
CA GLY A 41 -7.74 -1.61 2.33
C GLY A 41 -7.98 -3.03 2.82
N PHE A 42 -9.24 -3.41 3.02
CA PHE A 42 -9.66 -4.77 3.39
C PHE A 42 -10.51 -5.39 2.29
N GLY A 43 -10.19 -6.63 1.90
CA GLY A 43 -10.96 -7.39 0.90
C GLY A 43 -10.34 -7.29 -0.49
N ARG A 44 -11.11 -6.86 -1.49
CA ARG A 44 -10.65 -6.60 -2.87
C ARG A 44 -10.38 -5.11 -3.07
N SER A 45 -9.19 -4.65 -2.72
CA SER A 45 -8.89 -3.21 -2.71
C SER A 45 -7.84 -2.81 -3.74
N GLU A 46 -8.06 -1.67 -4.41
CA GLU A 46 -7.06 -1.01 -5.24
C GLU A 46 -6.68 0.30 -4.56
N VAL A 47 -5.39 0.47 -4.26
CA VAL A 47 -4.86 1.58 -3.48
C VAL A 47 -3.75 2.26 -4.27
N VAL A 48 -3.88 3.56 -4.49
CA VAL A 48 -2.86 4.39 -5.13
C VAL A 48 -2.54 5.55 -4.21
N VAL A 49 -1.26 5.71 -3.84
CA VAL A 49 -0.83 6.79 -2.95
C VAL A 49 0.38 7.53 -3.50
N PHE A 50 0.30 8.86 -3.48
CA PHE A 50 1.38 9.76 -3.85
C PHE A 50 1.78 10.62 -2.66
N GLY A 51 3.02 10.46 -2.16
CA GLY A 51 3.62 11.30 -1.14
C GLY A 51 4.27 10.52 0.00
N CYS A 52 4.05 10.97 1.24
CA CYS A 52 4.61 10.34 2.43
C CYS A 52 3.52 9.56 3.18
N SER A 53 3.51 8.22 3.08
CA SER A 53 2.35 7.45 3.53
C SER A 53 2.62 6.04 4.02
N GLY A 54 1.81 5.59 4.99
CA GLY A 54 1.68 4.17 5.32
C GLY A 54 0.54 3.54 4.52
N VAL A 55 0.78 2.41 3.87
CA VAL A 55 -0.25 1.67 3.12
C VAL A 55 -0.33 0.25 3.65
N ALA A 56 -1.52 -0.21 3.99
CA ALA A 56 -1.76 -1.59 4.37
C ALA A 56 -2.92 -2.18 3.55
N VAL A 57 -2.67 -3.29 2.87
CA VAL A 57 -3.69 -4.02 2.11
C VAL A 57 -3.81 -5.43 2.65
N ILE A 58 -5.03 -5.80 3.07
CA ILE A 58 -5.35 -7.10 3.63
C ILE A 58 -6.41 -7.77 2.75
N GLY A 59 -6.04 -8.86 2.06
CA GLY A 59 -6.92 -9.62 1.18
C GLY A 59 -6.32 -9.84 -0.20
N CYS A 60 -7.06 -9.46 -1.25
CA CYS A 60 -6.60 -9.49 -2.64
C CYS A 60 -6.60 -8.05 -3.15
N GLY A 61 -5.61 -7.61 -3.91
CA GLY A 61 -5.63 -6.20 -4.32
C GLY A 61 -4.35 -5.69 -4.94
N GLU A 62 -4.31 -4.39 -5.20
CA GLU A 62 -3.12 -3.74 -5.70
C GLU A 62 -2.84 -2.49 -4.86
N ALA A 63 -1.57 -2.27 -4.53
CA ALA A 63 -1.10 -1.10 -3.82
C ALA A 63 0.05 -0.47 -4.60
N VAL A 64 -0.17 0.73 -5.15
CA VAL A 64 0.88 1.51 -5.81
C VAL A 64 1.19 2.72 -4.95
N VAL A 65 2.45 2.87 -4.57
CA VAL A 65 2.90 3.95 -3.69
C VAL A 65 4.11 4.67 -4.29
N PHE A 66 3.99 5.99 -4.41
CA PHE A 66 5.06 6.86 -4.90
C PHE A 66 5.51 7.79 -3.78
N GLY A 67 6.80 7.77 -3.44
CA GLY A 67 7.42 8.68 -2.49
C GLY A 67 8.09 7.97 -1.31
N ARG A 68 7.91 8.51 -0.10
CA ARG A 68 8.44 7.88 1.12
C ARG A 68 7.34 7.08 1.79
N ALA A 69 7.44 5.76 1.81
CA ALA A 69 6.32 4.96 2.28
C ALA A 69 6.69 3.65 2.95
N GLU A 70 5.83 3.24 3.88
CA GLU A 70 5.81 1.87 4.38
C GLU A 70 4.61 1.18 3.78
N ALA A 71 4.81 0.04 3.11
CA ALA A 71 3.72 -0.71 2.51
C ALA A 71 3.67 -2.13 3.05
N VAL A 72 2.50 -2.55 3.48
CA VAL A 72 2.26 -3.84 4.12
C VAL A 72 1.16 -4.56 3.37
N ALA A 73 1.44 -5.76 2.86
CA ALA A 73 0.44 -6.59 2.21
C ALA A 73 0.32 -7.96 2.88
N PHE A 74 -0.91 -8.33 3.25
CA PHE A 74 -1.27 -9.64 3.78
C PHE A 74 -2.39 -10.25 2.94
N GLY A 75 -2.17 -11.40 2.31
CA GLY A 75 -3.16 -11.91 1.37
C GLY A 75 -2.99 -13.34 0.89
N CYS A 76 -4.11 -14.03 0.68
CA CYS A 76 -4.16 -15.33 0.00
C CYS A 76 -4.26 -15.21 -1.54
N GLY A 77 -4.47 -14.00 -2.06
CA GLY A 77 -4.51 -13.72 -3.50
C GLY A 77 -3.47 -12.68 -3.88
N GLU A 78 -3.17 -12.59 -5.18
CA GLU A 78 -2.14 -11.71 -5.74
C GLU A 78 -2.30 -10.28 -5.21
N VAL A 79 -1.40 -9.88 -4.30
CA VAL A 79 -1.25 -8.47 -3.92
C VAL A 79 0.00 -7.93 -4.56
N PHE A 80 -0.13 -6.87 -5.37
CA PHE A 80 1.04 -6.21 -5.96
C PHE A 80 1.34 -4.93 -5.20
N VAL A 81 2.54 -4.83 -4.62
CA VAL A 81 3.02 -3.64 -3.94
C VAL A 81 4.13 -2.99 -4.74
N PHE A 82 3.89 -1.78 -5.25
CA PHE A 82 4.89 -0.98 -5.95
C PHE A 82 5.31 0.19 -5.07
N VAL A 83 6.59 0.30 -4.72
CA VAL A 83 7.10 1.50 -4.03
C VAL A 83 8.21 2.15 -4.84
N PHE A 84 8.02 3.43 -5.14
CA PHE A 84 9.01 4.27 -5.82
C PHE A 84 9.58 5.31 -4.85
N GLY A 85 10.85 5.21 -4.47
CA GLY A 85 11.50 6.21 -3.61
C GLY A 85 12.24 5.64 -2.40
N CYS A 86 11.80 5.97 -1.18
CA CYS A 86 12.39 5.45 0.06
C CYS A 86 11.33 4.76 0.91
N GLY A 87 11.52 3.49 1.28
CA GLY A 87 10.45 2.80 1.99
C GLY A 87 10.72 1.36 2.39
N GLU A 88 9.92 0.86 3.31
CA GLU A 88 9.98 -0.54 3.74
C GLU A 88 8.73 -1.26 3.24
N VAL A 89 8.91 -2.47 2.71
CA VAL A 89 7.78 -3.29 2.27
C VAL A 89 7.77 -4.65 2.91
N LEU A 90 6.67 -4.94 3.60
CA LEU A 90 6.42 -6.23 4.21
C LEU A 90 5.30 -6.94 3.47
N VAL A 91 5.59 -8.14 2.98
CA VAL A 91 4.61 -8.96 2.30
C VAL A 91 4.57 -10.37 2.86
N ALA A 92 3.38 -10.81 3.23
CA ALA A 92 3.12 -12.16 3.69
C ALA A 92 1.92 -12.77 2.98
N GLY A 93 2.14 -13.95 2.38
CA GLY A 93 1.13 -14.70 1.65
C GLY A 93 1.53 -15.00 0.20
N ARG A 94 0.58 -14.92 -0.74
CA ARG A 94 0.82 -14.96 -2.19
C ARG A 94 0.70 -13.55 -2.74
N ALA A 95 1.81 -12.85 -2.89
CA ALA A 95 1.81 -11.47 -3.30
C ALA A 95 3.10 -11.14 -4.05
N GLY A 96 2.98 -10.30 -5.07
CA GLY A 96 4.10 -9.77 -5.83
C GLY A 96 4.58 -8.46 -5.20
N VAL A 97 5.88 -8.30 -5.00
CA VAL A 97 6.45 -7.00 -4.60
C VAL A 97 7.36 -6.48 -5.67
N ALA A 98 7.24 -5.20 -5.99
CA ALA A 98 8.19 -4.50 -6.81
C ALA A 98 8.62 -3.22 -6.11
N LEU A 99 9.87 -3.19 -5.63
CA LEU A 99 10.44 -1.94 -5.13
C LEU A 99 11.41 -1.35 -6.14
N SER A 100 11.28 -0.05 -6.33
CA SER A 100 12.19 0.77 -7.10
C SER A 100 12.68 1.94 -6.25
N GLY A 101 13.81 1.77 -5.56
CA GLY A 101 14.34 2.80 -4.68
C GLY A 101 15.20 2.30 -3.52
N ARG A 102 15.41 3.14 -2.51
CA ARG A 102 16.16 2.80 -1.29
C ARG A 102 15.21 2.28 -0.22
N GLY A 103 15.29 1.01 0.10
CA GLY A 103 14.33 0.38 1.01
C GLY A 103 14.62 -1.07 1.28
N GLY A 104 14.09 -1.58 2.38
CA GLY A 104 14.03 -3.01 2.66
C GLY A 104 12.76 -3.66 2.11
N VAL A 105 12.88 -4.93 1.74
CA VAL A 105 11.72 -5.80 1.54
C VAL A 105 11.87 -7.02 2.41
N VAL A 106 10.80 -7.33 3.13
CA VAL A 106 10.60 -8.59 3.81
C VAL A 106 9.48 -9.32 3.10
N VAL A 107 9.80 -10.48 2.50
CA VAL A 107 8.82 -11.31 1.80
C VAL A 107 8.79 -12.70 2.44
N SER A 108 7.59 -13.18 2.76
CA SER A 108 7.38 -14.57 3.22
C SER A 108 7.55 -15.55 2.05
N GLU A 109 8.06 -16.76 2.30
CA GLU A 109 8.61 -17.74 1.33
C GLU A 109 7.74 -18.18 0.14
N ARG A 110 6.51 -17.68 0.00
CA ARG A 110 5.58 -18.03 -1.10
C ARG A 110 5.27 -16.88 -2.07
N SER A 111 6.02 -15.78 -2.00
CA SER A 111 5.71 -14.55 -2.73
C SER A 111 6.85 -14.14 -3.68
N PRO A 112 6.59 -13.88 -4.98
CA PRO A 112 7.61 -13.37 -5.89
C PRO A 112 7.98 -11.92 -5.56
N ALA A 113 9.28 -11.64 -5.42
CA ALA A 113 9.80 -10.30 -5.15
C ALA A 113 10.72 -9.84 -6.31
N LEU A 114 10.42 -8.67 -6.88
CA LEU A 114 11.26 -7.97 -7.84
C LEU A 114 11.89 -6.75 -7.16
N LEU A 115 13.19 -6.78 -6.98
CA LEU A 115 13.95 -5.72 -6.30
C LEU A 115 14.78 -4.95 -7.32
N ALA A 116 14.39 -3.72 -7.64
CA ALA A 116 15.18 -2.80 -8.44
C ALA A 116 15.82 -1.73 -7.52
N GLY A 117 17.06 -2.00 -7.07
CA GLY A 117 17.84 -1.07 -6.24
C GLY A 117 17.53 -1.11 -4.73
N ALA A 118 16.54 -1.88 -4.29
CA ALA A 118 16.26 -2.16 -2.88
C ALA A 118 17.20 -3.25 -2.33
N ARG A 119 17.54 -3.16 -1.03
CA ARG A 119 18.30 -4.22 -0.36
C ARG A 119 17.29 -5.21 0.24
N PRO A 120 17.44 -6.53 0.03
CA PRO A 120 16.71 -7.48 0.85
C PRO A 120 17.08 -7.23 2.32
N ALA A 121 16.08 -7.19 3.21
CA ALA A 121 16.35 -7.19 4.63
C ALA A 121 16.76 -8.62 5.02
N ASP A 122 17.97 -8.77 5.55
CA ASP A 122 18.53 -10.05 6.06
C ASP A 122 17.75 -10.55 7.30
#